data_AF-A0A524MP87-F1
#
_entry.id   AF-A0A524MP87-F1
#
_cell.length_a   1.000
_cell.length_b   1.000
_cell.length_c   1.000
_cell.angle_alpha   90.00
_cell.angle_beta   90.00
_cell.angle_gamma   90.00
#
_symmetry.space_group_name_H-M   'P 1'
#
loop_
_entity.id
_entity.type
_entity.pdbx_description
1 polymer ?
#
loop_
_entity_poly.entity_id
_entity_poly.type
_entity_poly.pdbx_seq_one_letter_code
_entity_poly.pdbx_strand_id
1 'polypeptide(L)'
;MKDMKDMKIRFGIGACPAIRTNYGKQYVNSARHENSKLAEGHTSRPRVGMLHVLHALHGVKRELSPGGRQRLLVALALCALLASSGFADVVTETPETWNSGFQGWTNTEAFGVSLSNPDGYLRMAFAAQEESPPPGEDYDLIRTWSTPATSMFVGNYVDNHVRGASFSFLAEDVAPADLELRFGVATNAHVWSYNLAAPTVGEWTDYAVNFDYSRGWADGPGVGSTEFWADLENVAWIGLYIGRNSIGAQDYRLDEFMLYNPEPSEIYLLLAALSGLAVFVRRRSAVNQA
;
A
#
# COMPACT_ATOMS: atom_id res chain seq x y z
N MET A 1 -8.69 50.02 -48.41
CA MET A 1 -8.11 49.95 -47.05
C MET A 1 -9.12 50.56 -46.10
N LYS A 2 -9.89 49.72 -45.41
CA LYS A 2 -11.04 50.11 -44.60
C LYS A 2 -10.82 49.55 -43.19
N ASP A 3 -11.07 50.37 -42.19
CA ASP A 3 -10.73 50.22 -40.79
C ASP A 3 -11.13 48.88 -40.14
N MET A 4 -10.19 48.32 -39.38
CA MET A 4 -10.46 47.40 -38.26
C MET A 4 -9.58 47.81 -37.08
N LYS A 5 -10.13 48.62 -36.19
CA LYS A 5 -9.69 48.71 -34.80
C LYS A 5 -10.93 48.61 -33.93
N ASP A 6 -10.78 47.90 -32.83
CA ASP A 6 -11.72 47.74 -31.70
C ASP A 6 -12.74 46.61 -31.80
N MET A 7 -12.27 45.41 -31.46
CA MET A 7 -13.13 44.34 -30.92
C MET A 7 -12.63 43.97 -29.51
N LYS A 8 -13.18 44.64 -28.49
CA LYS A 8 -13.01 44.27 -27.07
C LYS A 8 -14.11 43.27 -26.70
N ILE A 9 -13.73 42.01 -26.52
CA ILE A 9 -14.59 40.97 -25.97
C ILE A 9 -14.54 41.09 -24.43
N ARG A 10 -15.69 41.31 -23.79
CA ARG A 10 -15.86 41.23 -22.33
C ARG A 10 -16.54 39.91 -22.00
N PHE A 11 -15.86 39.04 -21.26
CA PHE A 11 -16.50 37.91 -20.58
C PHE A 11 -16.82 38.32 -19.15
N GLY A 12 -18.11 38.29 -18.79
CA GLY A 12 -18.58 38.46 -17.43
C GLY A 12 -18.65 37.08 -16.75
N ILE A 13 -17.91 36.92 -15.66
CA ILE A 13 -18.00 35.73 -14.80
C ILE A 13 -18.87 36.12 -13.60
N GLY A 14 -19.98 35.43 -13.44
CA GLY A 14 -20.92 35.61 -12.34
C GLY A 14 -20.36 35.06 -11.04
N ALA A 15 -20.53 35.82 -9.96
CA ALA A 15 -20.15 35.42 -8.60
C ALA A 15 -21.23 34.51 -7.98
N CYS A 16 -20.83 33.33 -7.52
CA CYS A 16 -21.61 32.52 -6.57
C CYS A 16 -21.24 32.92 -5.13
N PRO A 17 -22.20 33.14 -4.22
CA PRO A 17 -21.90 33.47 -2.83
C PRO A 17 -21.59 32.21 -2.00
N ALA A 18 -20.47 32.25 -1.29
CA ALA A 18 -20.00 31.21 -0.38
C ALA A 18 -20.88 31.08 0.88
N ILE A 19 -21.16 29.84 1.25
CA ILE A 19 -21.78 29.44 2.52
C ILE A 19 -20.70 29.56 3.62
N ARG A 20 -20.93 30.44 4.60
CA ARG A 20 -20.12 30.52 5.84
C ARG A 20 -20.61 29.48 6.85
N THR A 21 -19.70 28.65 7.34
CA THR A 21 -19.89 27.94 8.62
C THR A 21 -18.77 28.34 9.57
N ASN A 22 -19.18 29.00 10.66
CA ASN A 22 -18.34 29.35 11.81
C ASN A 22 -18.15 28.12 12.69
N TYR A 23 -16.93 27.66 12.89
CA TYR A 23 -16.55 26.91 14.10
C TYR A 23 -15.07 27.15 14.41
N GLY A 24 -14.79 27.63 15.62
CA GLY A 24 -13.43 27.67 16.14
C GLY A 24 -13.20 28.72 17.23
N LYS A 25 -13.24 28.25 18.48
CA LYS A 25 -12.47 28.65 19.69
C LYS A 25 -13.03 27.75 20.82
N GLN A 26 -12.27 27.11 21.70
CA GLN A 26 -11.08 27.59 22.39
C GLN A 26 -10.50 26.49 23.34
N TYR A 27 -9.22 26.64 23.72
CA TYR A 27 -8.42 26.00 24.82
C TYR A 27 -7.80 24.61 24.55
N VAL A 28 -6.48 24.37 24.47
CA VAL A 28 -5.22 24.82 25.15
C VAL A 28 -4.85 23.98 26.39
N ASN A 29 -3.67 23.33 26.28
CA ASN A 29 -2.73 22.81 27.31
C ASN A 29 -3.24 21.60 28.13
N SER A 30 -2.45 20.58 28.47
CA SER A 30 -1.00 20.46 28.69
C SER A 30 -0.71 19.01 29.09
N ALA A 31 0.40 18.41 28.63
CA ALA A 31 1.19 17.49 29.45
C ALA A 31 2.52 17.13 28.75
N ARG A 32 3.60 17.50 29.42
CA ARG A 32 4.99 17.17 29.16
C ARG A 32 5.37 16.07 30.16
N HIS A 33 5.94 14.96 29.71
CA HIS A 33 7.11 14.27 30.28
C HIS A 33 7.14 12.76 30.02
N GLU A 34 8.34 12.29 29.69
CA GLU A 34 8.92 10.97 29.98
C GLU A 34 8.35 9.75 29.25
N ASN A 35 9.14 9.18 28.34
CA ASN A 35 9.93 7.98 28.67
C ASN A 35 10.87 7.58 27.53
N SER A 36 12.16 7.79 27.76
CA SER A 36 13.23 7.01 27.11
C SER A 36 13.39 5.70 27.87
N LYS A 37 13.77 4.64 27.13
CA LYS A 37 14.15 3.28 27.56
C LYS A 37 13.01 2.26 27.51
N LEU A 38 13.05 1.40 26.50
CA LEU A 38 13.26 -0.04 26.66
C LEU A 38 13.39 -0.68 25.28
N ALA A 39 14.64 -0.92 24.88
CA ALA A 39 14.96 -2.03 24.02
C ALA A 39 14.94 -3.29 24.90
N GLU A 40 14.10 -4.27 24.60
CA GLU A 40 14.33 -5.67 24.93
C GLU A 40 13.37 -6.56 24.14
N GLY A 41 13.94 -7.57 23.47
CA GLY A 41 13.23 -8.42 22.53
C GLY A 41 12.25 -9.39 23.19
N HIS A 42 11.12 -9.61 22.50
CA HIS A 42 10.25 -10.75 22.74
C HIS A 42 9.89 -11.42 21.42
N THR A 43 10.70 -12.41 21.05
CA THR A 43 10.31 -13.48 20.12
C THR A 43 9.34 -14.41 20.86
N SER A 44 8.05 -14.09 20.81
CA SER A 44 7.00 -14.96 21.33
C SER A 44 6.90 -16.22 20.47
N ARG A 45 7.45 -17.33 20.96
CA ARG A 45 7.17 -18.68 20.43
C ARG A 45 5.80 -19.17 20.93
N PRO A 46 4.88 -19.60 20.07
CA PRO A 46 3.77 -20.45 20.49
C PRO A 46 4.27 -21.91 20.51
N ARG A 47 4.63 -22.43 21.69
CA ARG A 47 5.02 -23.85 21.90
C ARG A 47 3.99 -24.68 22.67
N VAL A 48 2.71 -24.30 22.66
CA VAL A 48 1.66 -25.01 23.41
C VAL A 48 0.72 -25.85 22.52
N GLY A 49 0.73 -25.69 21.19
CA GLY A 49 -0.16 -26.45 20.29
C GLY A 49 0.23 -27.90 20.03
N MET A 50 1.51 -28.26 20.11
CA MET A 50 2.00 -29.55 19.61
C MET A 50 1.81 -30.72 20.61
N LEU A 51 1.70 -30.43 21.91
CA LEU A 51 1.65 -31.48 22.94
C LEU A 51 0.26 -32.15 23.05
N HIS A 52 -0.82 -31.42 22.75
CA HIS A 52 -2.19 -31.98 22.76
C HIS A 52 -2.48 -32.90 21.56
N VAL A 53 -1.84 -32.68 20.42
CA VAL A 53 -2.01 -33.53 19.22
C VAL A 53 -1.37 -34.92 19.44
N LEU A 54 -0.27 -34.99 20.18
CA LEU A 54 0.44 -36.25 20.46
C LEU A 54 -0.37 -37.20 21.36
N HIS A 55 -1.12 -36.68 22.33
CA HIS A 55 -1.98 -37.51 23.19
C HIS A 55 -3.20 -38.08 22.45
N ALA A 56 -3.80 -37.33 21.51
CA ALA A 56 -4.90 -37.82 20.69
C ALA A 56 -4.48 -38.95 19.73
N LEU A 57 -3.22 -38.94 19.26
CA LEU A 57 -2.69 -39.96 18.34
C LEU A 57 -2.39 -41.32 19.01
N HIS A 58 -2.21 -41.36 20.34
CA HIS A 58 -1.95 -42.61 21.05
C HIS A 58 -3.19 -43.51 21.21
N GLY A 59 -4.39 -42.94 21.27
CA GLY A 59 -5.65 -43.71 21.31
C GLY A 59 -5.97 -44.41 19.98
N VAL A 60 -5.70 -43.74 18.85
CA VAL A 60 -6.07 -44.20 17.50
C VAL A 60 -5.25 -45.42 17.04
N LYS A 61 -4.06 -45.66 17.61
CA LYS A 61 -3.18 -46.77 17.20
C LYS A 61 -3.73 -48.16 17.49
N ARG A 62 -4.71 -48.33 18.40
CA ARG A 62 -5.16 -49.68 18.84
C ARG A 62 -6.23 -50.32 17.96
N GLU A 63 -6.97 -49.56 17.15
CA GLU A 63 -8.12 -50.08 16.39
C GLU A 63 -7.88 -50.28 14.88
N LEU A 64 -6.78 -49.76 14.34
CA LEU A 64 -6.52 -49.87 12.91
C LEU A 64 -5.77 -51.16 12.55
N SER A 65 -6.25 -51.84 11.52
CA SER A 65 -5.54 -52.95 10.88
C SER A 65 -4.14 -52.51 10.40
N PRO A 66 -3.19 -53.44 10.21
CA PRO A 66 -1.82 -53.10 9.77
C PRO A 66 -1.81 -52.19 8.53
N GLY A 67 -2.68 -52.44 7.55
CA GLY A 67 -2.83 -51.59 6.36
C GLY A 67 -3.47 -50.21 6.63
N GLY A 68 -4.36 -50.10 7.62
CA GLY A 68 -4.96 -48.84 8.05
C GLY A 68 -3.96 -47.90 8.72
N ARG A 69 -3.04 -48.45 9.52
CA ARG A 69 -1.99 -47.67 10.21
C ARG A 69 -1.02 -47.03 9.22
N GLN A 70 -0.64 -47.75 8.17
CA GLN A 70 0.29 -47.26 7.15
C GLN A 70 -0.34 -46.12 6.32
N ARG A 71 -1.63 -46.23 5.98
CA ARG A 71 -2.37 -45.18 5.25
C ARG A 71 -2.62 -43.94 6.11
N LEU A 72 -2.88 -44.11 7.41
CA LEU A 72 -3.04 -42.99 8.34
C LEU A 72 -1.72 -42.24 8.53
N LEU A 73 -0.60 -42.96 8.68
CA LEU A 73 0.73 -42.35 8.79
C LEU A 73 1.11 -41.58 7.53
N VAL A 74 0.81 -42.10 6.33
CA VAL A 74 1.04 -41.38 5.07
C VAL A 74 0.16 -40.14 4.97
N ALA A 75 -1.13 -40.22 5.34
CA ALA A 75 -2.02 -39.06 5.32
C ALA A 75 -1.62 -37.98 6.33
N LEU A 76 -1.21 -38.37 7.55
CA LEU A 76 -0.71 -37.43 8.56
C LEU A 76 0.64 -36.82 8.17
N ALA A 77 1.54 -37.60 7.56
CA ALA A 77 2.80 -37.07 7.04
C ALA A 77 2.55 -36.09 5.88
N LEU A 78 1.60 -36.39 4.99
CA LEU A 78 1.21 -35.50 3.89
C LEU A 78 0.56 -34.22 4.42
N CYS A 79 -0.35 -34.31 5.39
CA CYS A 79 -0.96 -33.13 6.02
C CYS A 79 0.06 -32.31 6.84
N ALA A 80 1.02 -32.94 7.51
CA ALA A 80 2.07 -32.24 8.24
C ALA A 80 3.06 -31.54 7.29
N LEU A 81 3.38 -32.15 6.14
CA LEU A 81 4.15 -31.53 5.06
C LEU A 81 3.39 -30.36 4.39
N LEU A 82 2.07 -30.45 4.27
CA LEU A 82 1.22 -29.39 3.70
C LEU A 82 0.88 -28.27 4.71
N ALA A 83 0.90 -28.55 6.01
CA ALA A 83 0.64 -27.56 7.06
C ALA A 83 1.88 -26.75 7.43
N SER A 84 3.09 -27.23 7.11
CA SER A 84 4.34 -26.49 7.33
C SER A 84 4.58 -25.36 6.32
N SER A 85 3.73 -25.19 5.30
CA SER A 85 3.78 -24.06 4.36
C SER A 85 2.77 -22.95 4.67
N GLY A 86 2.19 -22.95 5.88
CA GLY A 86 1.21 -21.95 6.29
C GLY A 86 1.86 -20.71 6.89
N PHE A 87 1.50 -19.56 6.31
CA PHE A 87 1.62 -18.19 6.82
C PHE A 87 2.98 -17.51 6.62
N ALA A 88 3.16 -16.97 5.43
CA ALA A 88 3.56 -15.58 5.28
C ALA A 88 2.90 -15.08 4.00
N ASP A 89 2.19 -13.97 4.08
CA ASP A 89 2.00 -13.09 2.92
C ASP A 89 3.44 -12.67 2.59
N VAL A 90 4.12 -13.44 1.73
CA VAL A 90 5.46 -13.08 1.30
C VAL A 90 5.22 -11.94 0.35
N VAL A 91 5.18 -10.73 0.90
CA VAL A 91 5.62 -9.55 0.19
C VAL A 91 7.00 -9.93 -0.35
N THR A 92 7.06 -10.30 -1.62
CA THR A 92 8.28 -10.77 -2.27
C THR A 92 9.30 -9.66 -2.44
N GLU A 93 8.93 -8.43 -2.07
CA GLU A 93 9.79 -7.27 -2.15
C GLU A 93 10.15 -6.78 -0.75
N THR A 94 11.45 -6.57 -0.55
CA THR A 94 11.97 -6.03 0.70
C THR A 94 11.49 -4.59 0.81
N PRO A 95 10.84 -4.17 1.91
CA PRO A 95 10.41 -2.79 2.05
C PRO A 95 11.58 -1.82 1.88
N GLU A 96 11.33 -0.69 1.24
CA GLU A 96 12.31 0.39 1.21
C GLU A 96 12.49 0.93 2.63
N THR A 97 13.72 0.83 3.15
CA THR A 97 14.08 1.26 4.52
C THR A 97 14.95 2.52 4.51
N TRP A 98 15.14 3.13 3.35
CA TRP A 98 15.85 4.39 3.11
C TRP A 98 17.32 4.38 3.52
N ASN A 99 17.85 3.30 4.09
CA ASN A 99 19.22 3.22 4.63
C ASN A 99 20.33 3.55 3.61
N SER A 100 20.03 3.49 2.32
CA SER A 100 20.94 3.75 1.19
C SER A 100 20.67 5.09 0.50
N GLY A 101 19.90 6.01 1.11
CA GLY A 101 19.59 7.34 0.57
C GLY A 101 18.17 7.42 0.00
N PHE A 102 17.99 8.15 -1.10
CA PHE A 102 16.65 8.37 -1.68
C PHE A 102 16.21 7.31 -2.68
N GLN A 103 17.05 6.35 -3.07
CA GLN A 103 16.65 5.25 -3.99
C GLN A 103 15.90 5.70 -5.26
N GLY A 104 16.33 6.82 -5.84
CA GLY A 104 15.71 7.40 -7.04
C GLY A 104 14.47 8.24 -6.76
N TRP A 105 13.98 8.34 -5.51
CA TRP A 105 12.95 9.29 -5.15
C TRP A 105 13.46 10.73 -5.33
N THR A 106 12.67 11.52 -6.03
CA THR A 106 12.96 12.91 -6.37
C THR A 106 11.69 13.74 -6.25
N ASN A 107 11.85 15.03 -5.97
CA ASN A 107 10.82 16.01 -6.21
C ASN A 107 10.91 16.43 -7.69
N THR A 108 9.79 16.36 -8.40
CA THR A 108 9.74 16.76 -9.82
C THR A 108 9.04 18.09 -10.07
N GLU A 109 8.49 18.71 -9.04
CA GLU A 109 7.76 19.96 -9.14
C GLU A 109 8.48 21.11 -8.44
N ALA A 110 8.17 22.33 -8.88
CA ALA A 110 9.00 23.50 -8.67
C ALA A 110 8.81 24.16 -7.29
N PHE A 111 7.92 23.63 -6.45
CA PHE A 111 7.42 24.34 -5.27
C PHE A 111 8.25 24.12 -4.00
N GLY A 112 9.41 23.48 -4.16
CA GLY A 112 10.47 23.53 -3.16
C GLY A 112 10.27 22.58 -1.99
N VAL A 113 9.57 21.44 -2.17
CA VAL A 113 9.69 20.33 -1.23
C VAL A 113 11.14 19.90 -1.15
N SER A 114 11.67 19.93 0.07
CA SER A 114 12.97 19.38 0.40
C SER A 114 12.82 17.91 0.80
N LEU A 115 13.68 17.06 0.24
CA LEU A 115 13.77 15.65 0.60
C LEU A 115 14.98 15.45 1.51
N SER A 116 14.78 14.72 2.59
CA SER A 116 15.86 14.29 3.50
C SER A 116 15.54 12.91 4.08
N ASN A 117 16.53 12.25 4.66
CA ASN A 117 16.35 10.95 5.29
C ASN A 117 17.14 10.92 6.60
N PRO A 118 16.58 11.50 7.67
CA PRO A 118 17.30 11.66 8.92
C PRO A 118 17.44 10.35 9.71
N ASP A 119 16.46 9.45 9.65
CA ASP A 119 16.36 8.31 10.58
C ASP A 119 15.65 7.08 9.96
N GLY A 120 15.97 6.73 8.71
CA GLY A 120 15.43 5.52 8.07
C GLY A 120 14.02 5.68 7.50
N TYR A 121 13.60 6.91 7.22
CA TYR A 121 12.36 7.25 6.52
C TYR A 121 12.63 8.39 5.52
N LEU A 122 11.85 8.48 4.46
CA LEU A 122 11.88 9.64 3.57
C LEU A 122 11.09 10.79 4.20
N ARG A 123 11.79 11.86 4.59
CA ARG A 123 11.19 13.13 5.01
C ARG A 123 10.96 14.03 3.82
N MET A 124 9.76 14.60 3.75
CA MET A 124 9.30 15.51 2.72
C MET A 124 8.78 16.79 3.39
N ALA A 125 9.42 17.92 3.13
CA ALA A 125 9.16 19.15 3.86
C ALA A 125 8.85 20.32 2.93
N PHE A 126 7.68 20.92 3.09
CA PHE A 126 7.30 22.19 2.48
C PHE A 126 7.76 23.34 3.38
N ALA A 127 8.58 24.25 2.85
CA ALA A 127 8.94 25.48 3.56
C ALA A 127 7.75 26.44 3.64
N ALA A 128 7.65 27.20 4.74
CA ALA A 128 6.61 28.24 4.87
C ALA A 128 6.64 29.24 3.71
N GLN A 129 5.47 29.73 3.32
CA GLN A 129 5.27 30.69 2.24
C GLN A 129 4.58 31.96 2.77
N GLU A 130 4.86 33.10 2.14
CA GLU A 130 4.26 34.39 2.52
C GLU A 130 2.85 34.57 1.94
N GLU A 131 2.56 33.94 0.81
CA GLU A 131 1.27 34.02 0.11
C GLU A 131 0.75 32.61 -0.18
N SER A 132 -0.56 32.45 -0.12
CA SER A 132 -1.21 31.23 -0.63
C SER A 132 -1.03 31.24 -2.14
N PRO A 133 -0.42 30.21 -2.73
CA PRO A 133 -0.33 30.14 -4.17
C PRO A 133 -1.74 29.97 -4.77
N PRO A 134 -1.89 30.23 -6.07
CA PRO A 134 -3.16 30.09 -6.74
C PRO A 134 -3.79 28.70 -6.50
N PRO A 135 -5.13 28.62 -6.37
CA PRO A 135 -5.81 27.34 -6.25
C PRO A 135 -5.42 26.41 -7.40
N GLY A 136 -4.92 25.21 -7.07
CA GLY A 136 -4.45 24.25 -8.07
C GLY A 136 -3.02 24.50 -8.56
N GLU A 137 -2.18 25.18 -7.77
CA GLU A 137 -0.72 25.28 -7.98
C GLU A 137 0.08 24.86 -6.73
N ASP A 138 -0.58 24.26 -5.74
CA ASP A 138 -0.04 24.02 -4.40
C ASP A 138 0.25 22.54 -4.16
N TYR A 139 0.97 21.94 -5.08
CA TYR A 139 1.26 20.52 -5.05
C TYR A 139 2.71 20.22 -5.40
N ASP A 140 3.25 19.15 -4.80
CA ASP A 140 4.49 18.56 -5.27
C ASP A 140 4.27 17.07 -5.52
N LEU A 141 4.81 16.59 -6.64
CA LEU A 141 4.87 15.18 -6.99
C LEU A 141 6.23 14.62 -6.60
N ILE A 142 6.20 13.69 -5.65
CA ILE A 142 7.37 13.01 -5.13
C ILE A 142 7.35 11.60 -5.71
N ARG A 143 8.30 11.30 -6.60
CA ARG A 143 8.29 10.04 -7.37
C ARG A 143 9.69 9.49 -7.58
N THR A 144 9.76 8.21 -7.87
CA THR A 144 10.98 7.55 -8.33
C THR A 144 11.33 8.06 -9.74
N TRP A 145 12.44 8.78 -9.94
CA TRP A 145 12.88 9.27 -11.25
C TRP A 145 14.16 8.57 -11.76
N SER A 146 14.07 8.19 -13.04
CA SER A 146 15.08 7.82 -14.05
C SER A 146 16.33 7.00 -13.68
N THR A 147 16.27 6.14 -12.67
CA THR A 147 17.30 5.08 -12.57
C THR A 147 16.79 3.86 -13.38
N PRO A 148 17.53 3.37 -14.39
CA PRO A 148 17.01 2.34 -15.30
C PRO A 148 16.71 1.04 -14.55
N ALA A 149 15.50 0.47 -14.77
CA ALA A 149 15.03 -0.94 -14.67
C ALA A 149 15.58 -1.88 -13.57
N THR A 150 16.36 -1.34 -12.64
CA THR A 150 16.98 -2.03 -11.50
C THR A 150 16.36 -1.54 -10.19
N SER A 151 15.61 -0.44 -10.20
CA SER A 151 14.71 -0.10 -9.11
C SER A 151 13.48 -0.99 -9.20
N MET A 152 13.03 -1.51 -8.07
CA MET A 152 11.87 -2.40 -7.95
C MET A 152 10.54 -1.74 -8.37
N PHE A 153 10.54 -0.43 -8.64
CA PHE A 153 9.35 0.40 -8.81
C PHE A 153 9.02 0.77 -10.27
N VAL A 154 9.68 0.14 -11.24
CA VAL A 154 9.47 0.39 -12.69
C VAL A 154 9.42 -0.92 -13.46
N GLY A 155 8.71 -0.94 -14.59
CA GLY A 155 8.66 -2.08 -15.51
C GLY A 155 7.26 -2.65 -15.72
N ASN A 156 7.21 -3.94 -16.02
CA ASN A 156 5.97 -4.64 -16.32
C ASN A 156 5.35 -5.23 -15.05
N TYR A 157 4.35 -4.54 -14.50
CA TYR A 157 3.66 -4.97 -13.28
C TYR A 157 2.76 -6.19 -13.53
N VAL A 158 2.29 -6.40 -14.75
CA VAL A 158 1.46 -7.55 -15.11
C VAL A 158 2.29 -8.84 -15.11
N ASP A 159 3.41 -8.85 -15.82
CA ASP A 159 4.33 -9.99 -15.94
C ASP A 159 5.03 -10.28 -14.61
N ASN A 160 5.40 -9.24 -13.85
CA ASN A 160 5.98 -9.38 -12.51
C ASN A 160 4.93 -9.68 -11.43
N HIS A 161 3.65 -9.78 -11.82
CA HIS A 161 2.53 -10.07 -10.94
C HIS A 161 2.35 -9.07 -9.79
N VAL A 162 2.83 -7.84 -9.93
CA VAL A 162 2.53 -6.77 -8.98
C VAL A 162 1.02 -6.52 -8.98
N ARG A 163 0.42 -6.47 -7.79
CA ARG A 163 -1.03 -6.21 -7.61
C ARG A 163 -1.31 -4.96 -6.83
N GLY A 164 -0.31 -4.34 -6.24
CA GLY A 164 -0.49 -3.10 -5.51
C GLY A 164 0.79 -2.56 -4.91
N ALA A 165 0.63 -1.50 -4.13
CA ALA A 165 1.67 -0.91 -3.31
C ALA A 165 1.18 -0.73 -1.88
N SER A 166 2.07 -0.89 -0.91
CA SER A 166 1.83 -0.57 0.49
C SER A 166 2.96 0.26 1.06
N PHE A 167 2.63 1.11 2.02
CA PHE A 167 3.57 2.04 2.65
C PHE A 167 2.96 2.64 3.91
N SER A 168 3.81 3.21 4.74
CA SER A 168 3.46 3.90 5.97
C SER A 168 3.70 5.40 5.76
N PHE A 169 2.71 6.23 6.08
CA PHE A 169 2.80 7.68 5.87
C PHE A 169 2.45 8.45 7.15
N LEU A 170 3.24 9.46 7.49
CA LEU A 170 3.00 10.35 8.62
C LEU A 170 2.86 11.79 8.13
N ALA A 171 1.75 12.43 8.49
CA ALA A 171 1.63 13.89 8.47
C ALA A 171 2.01 14.42 9.85
N GLU A 172 3.16 15.09 9.98
CA GLU A 172 3.72 15.45 11.28
C GLU A 172 2.93 16.60 11.93
N ASP A 173 2.67 17.67 11.16
CA ASP A 173 2.08 18.90 11.69
C ASP A 173 0.71 19.25 11.10
N VAL A 174 0.50 18.95 9.82
CA VAL A 174 -0.69 19.34 9.04
C VAL A 174 -1.07 18.22 8.10
N ALA A 175 -2.35 17.84 8.07
CA ALA A 175 -2.84 16.87 7.10
C ALA A 175 -2.76 17.46 5.68
N PRO A 176 -2.39 16.67 4.66
CA PRO A 176 -2.38 17.15 3.29
C PRO A 176 -3.78 17.52 2.81
N ALA A 177 -3.89 18.49 1.90
CA ALA A 177 -5.15 18.85 1.27
C ALA A 177 -5.65 17.73 0.36
N ASP A 178 -4.71 17.14 -0.38
CA ASP A 178 -4.89 15.99 -1.23
C ASP A 178 -3.74 15.02 -1.00
N LEU A 179 -4.02 13.73 -0.96
CA LEU A 179 -3.01 12.68 -0.88
C LEU A 179 -3.37 11.61 -1.89
N GLU A 180 -2.48 11.37 -2.85
CA GLU A 180 -2.72 10.40 -3.90
C GLU A 180 -1.50 9.51 -4.13
N LEU A 181 -1.74 8.23 -4.39
CA LEU A 181 -0.74 7.37 -5.01
C LEU A 181 -0.85 7.55 -6.53
N ARG A 182 0.27 7.80 -7.18
CA ARG A 182 0.33 7.96 -8.64
C ARG A 182 1.35 7.04 -9.28
N PHE A 183 1.07 6.60 -10.50
CA PHE A 183 2.08 6.03 -11.38
C PHE A 183 1.95 6.63 -12.77
N GLY A 184 3.07 6.70 -13.48
CA GLY A 184 3.08 7.16 -14.86
C GLY A 184 3.74 6.17 -15.79
N VAL A 185 3.44 6.32 -17.07
CA VAL A 185 3.77 5.36 -18.11
C VAL A 185 4.80 5.97 -19.07
N ALA A 186 5.79 5.17 -19.50
CA ALA A 186 6.86 5.67 -20.35
C ALA A 186 6.39 6.01 -21.77
N THR A 187 5.31 5.36 -22.23
CA THR A 187 4.96 5.26 -23.65
C THR A 187 3.89 6.25 -24.11
N ASN A 188 3.02 6.75 -23.22
CA ASN A 188 1.83 7.51 -23.60
C ASN A 188 1.48 8.70 -22.68
N ALA A 189 2.37 9.12 -21.79
CA ALA A 189 2.19 10.26 -20.87
C ALA A 189 0.99 10.15 -19.91
N HIS A 190 0.34 8.99 -19.85
CA HIS A 190 -0.71 8.69 -18.87
C HIS A 190 -0.14 8.75 -17.45
N VAL A 191 -0.93 9.34 -16.54
CA VAL A 191 -0.63 9.46 -15.11
C VAL A 191 -1.86 9.02 -14.31
N TRP A 192 -1.82 7.77 -13.89
CA TRP A 192 -2.85 7.19 -13.07
C TRP A 192 -2.74 7.67 -11.64
N SER A 193 -3.88 8.03 -11.07
CA SER A 193 -4.02 8.55 -9.70
C SER A 193 -5.02 7.74 -8.91
N TYR A 194 -4.71 7.54 -7.62
CA TYR A 194 -5.57 6.90 -6.65
C TYR A 194 -5.66 7.77 -5.40
N ASN A 195 -6.85 8.27 -5.09
CA ASN A 195 -7.08 9.10 -3.90
C ASN A 195 -6.98 8.26 -2.62
N LEU A 196 -6.13 8.71 -1.69
CA LEU A 196 -5.93 8.08 -0.40
C LEU A 196 -6.82 8.75 0.65
N ALA A 197 -7.23 7.98 1.65
CA ALA A 197 -7.89 8.57 2.81
C ALA A 197 -6.93 9.52 3.54
N ALA A 198 -7.43 10.64 4.06
CA ALA A 198 -6.60 11.59 4.79
C ALA A 198 -5.95 10.92 6.02
N PRO A 199 -4.63 11.08 6.23
CA PRO A 199 -3.93 10.51 7.37
C PRO A 199 -4.30 11.24 8.67
N THR A 200 -4.09 10.58 9.80
CA THR A 200 -4.20 11.22 11.12
C THR A 200 -2.91 11.99 11.40
N VAL A 201 -3.03 13.29 11.73
CA VAL A 201 -1.85 14.12 12.04
C VAL A 201 -1.17 13.64 13.32
N GLY A 202 0.15 13.50 13.28
CA GLY A 202 0.98 13.02 14.38
C GLY A 202 1.03 11.50 14.53
N GLU A 203 0.36 10.73 13.66
CA GLU A 203 0.32 9.27 13.70
C GLU A 203 0.66 8.63 12.34
N TRP A 204 1.43 7.55 12.37
CA TRP A 204 1.68 6.75 11.16
C TRP A 204 0.37 6.11 10.69
N THR A 205 0.07 6.28 9.42
CA THR A 205 -1.09 5.68 8.75
C THR A 205 -0.59 4.72 7.68
N ASP A 206 -1.01 3.46 7.78
CA ASP A 206 -0.64 2.42 6.82
C ASP A 206 -1.62 2.39 5.65
N TYR A 207 -1.08 2.38 4.44
CA TYR A 207 -1.84 2.29 3.20
C TYR A 207 -1.52 1.01 2.45
N ALA A 208 -2.56 0.41 1.86
CA ALA A 208 -2.44 -0.70 0.92
C ALA A 208 -3.38 -0.44 -0.26
N VAL A 209 -2.82 -0.18 -1.44
CA VAL A 209 -3.56 0.19 -2.64
C VAL A 209 -3.44 -0.93 -3.65
N ASN A 210 -4.58 -1.43 -4.15
CA ASN A 210 -4.61 -2.43 -5.22
C ASN A 210 -4.58 -1.74 -6.60
N PHE A 211 -3.75 -2.24 -7.52
CA PHE A 211 -3.78 -1.90 -8.94
C PHE A 211 -4.94 -2.61 -9.64
N ASP A 212 -6.15 -2.15 -9.34
CA ASP A 212 -7.40 -2.60 -9.93
C ASP A 212 -8.20 -1.36 -10.31
N TYR A 213 -8.43 -1.16 -11.60
CA TYR A 213 -9.15 0.01 -12.14
C TYR A 213 -10.50 0.24 -11.43
N SER A 214 -11.21 -0.82 -11.08
CA SER A 214 -12.52 -0.74 -10.43
C SER A 214 -12.48 -0.18 -9.00
N ARG A 215 -11.28 -0.04 -8.42
CA ARG A 215 -11.05 0.49 -7.06
C ARG A 215 -10.91 2.01 -6.99
N GLY A 216 -10.97 2.71 -8.12
CA GLY A 216 -10.97 4.18 -8.14
C GLY A 216 -9.72 4.83 -8.75
N TRP A 217 -8.94 4.08 -9.54
CA TRP A 217 -7.86 4.66 -10.34
C TRP A 217 -8.41 5.52 -11.48
N ALA A 218 -7.78 6.66 -11.75
CA ALA A 218 -8.18 7.56 -12.84
C ALA A 218 -6.98 8.26 -13.49
N ASP A 219 -7.08 8.53 -14.79
CA ASP A 219 -6.11 9.27 -15.62
C ASP A 219 -6.82 10.30 -16.52
N GLY A 220 -7.68 11.13 -15.91
CA GLY A 220 -8.45 12.14 -16.62
C GLY A 220 -9.58 11.60 -17.54
N PRO A 221 -10.22 12.48 -18.33
CA PRO A 221 -11.39 12.12 -19.12
C PRO A 221 -11.03 11.29 -20.36
N GLY A 222 -11.75 10.17 -20.56
CA GLY A 222 -11.67 9.37 -21.78
C GLY A 222 -10.71 8.18 -21.75
N VAL A 223 -10.00 7.99 -20.64
CA VAL A 223 -9.15 6.82 -20.37
C VAL A 223 -9.92 5.81 -19.52
N GLY A 224 -9.86 4.52 -19.85
CA GLY A 224 -10.67 3.47 -19.23
C GLY A 224 -9.87 2.27 -18.72
N SER A 225 -10.61 1.24 -18.31
CA SER A 225 -10.04 -0.01 -17.78
C SER A 225 -9.06 -0.68 -18.74
N THR A 226 -9.33 -0.63 -20.05
CA THR A 226 -8.47 -1.27 -21.06
C THR A 226 -7.10 -0.62 -21.10
N GLU A 227 -7.06 0.72 -21.09
CA GLU A 227 -5.82 1.49 -21.08
C GLU A 227 -5.08 1.28 -19.77
N PHE A 228 -5.77 1.25 -18.62
CA PHE A 228 -5.18 0.99 -17.31
C PHE A 228 -4.36 -0.30 -17.29
N TRP A 229 -4.93 -1.41 -17.77
CA TRP A 229 -4.24 -2.69 -17.77
C TRP A 229 -3.06 -2.73 -18.74
N ALA A 230 -3.15 -2.06 -19.90
CA ALA A 230 -2.05 -1.94 -20.85
C ALA A 230 -0.90 -1.08 -20.29
N ASP A 231 -1.23 -0.04 -19.52
CA ASP A 231 -0.28 0.90 -18.93
C ASP A 231 0.53 0.28 -17.79
N LEU A 232 -0.07 -0.64 -17.03
CA LEU A 232 0.64 -1.42 -16.02
C LEU A 232 1.77 -2.29 -16.59
N GLU A 233 1.78 -2.57 -17.90
CA GLU A 233 2.89 -3.28 -18.54
C GLU A 233 4.14 -2.41 -18.71
N ASN A 234 4.02 -1.08 -18.59
CA ASN A 234 5.07 -0.12 -18.93
C ASN A 234 5.21 1.02 -17.90
N VAL A 235 5.12 0.69 -16.60
CA VAL A 235 5.23 1.66 -15.51
C VAL A 235 6.64 2.28 -15.50
N ALA A 236 6.70 3.60 -15.65
CA ALA A 236 7.94 4.37 -15.67
C ALA A 236 8.33 4.92 -14.31
N TRP A 237 7.34 5.16 -13.45
CA TRP A 237 7.55 5.66 -12.09
C TRP A 237 6.29 5.42 -11.25
N ILE A 238 6.49 5.35 -9.94
CA ILE A 238 5.44 5.42 -8.93
C ILE A 238 5.83 6.49 -7.90
N GLY A 239 4.84 7.09 -7.26
CA GLY A 239 5.08 8.16 -6.30
C GLY A 239 3.84 8.62 -5.57
N LEU A 240 4.04 9.56 -4.66
CA LEU A 240 2.96 10.24 -3.95
C LEU A 240 2.83 11.66 -4.47
N TYR A 241 1.58 12.07 -4.67
CA TYR A 241 1.22 13.46 -4.84
C TYR A 241 0.67 13.97 -3.50
N ILE A 242 1.24 15.08 -3.04
CA ILE A 242 0.88 15.70 -1.76
C ILE A 242 0.45 17.14 -2.04
N GLY A 243 -0.84 17.39 -1.89
CA GLY A 243 -1.43 18.73 -1.94
C GLY A 243 -1.20 19.46 -0.62
N ARG A 244 -0.68 20.67 -0.70
CA ARG A 244 -0.42 21.53 0.45
C ARG A 244 -1.74 22.05 1.05
N ASN A 245 -1.87 22.05 2.38
CA ASN A 245 -3.12 22.46 3.05
C ASN A 245 -3.07 23.84 3.74
N SER A 246 -1.92 24.52 3.71
CA SER A 246 -1.73 25.84 4.33
C SER A 246 -0.40 26.49 3.89
N ILE A 247 -0.25 27.79 4.12
CA ILE A 247 1.01 28.51 3.86
C ILE A 247 2.11 28.21 4.90
N GLY A 248 1.77 27.59 6.03
CA GLY A 248 2.74 27.20 7.06
C GLY A 248 3.70 26.13 6.56
N ALA A 249 4.83 25.96 7.24
CA ALA A 249 5.70 24.81 6.99
C ALA A 249 4.94 23.51 7.26
N GLN A 250 5.20 22.47 6.47
CA GLN A 250 4.55 21.17 6.61
C GLN A 250 5.57 20.07 6.44
N ASP A 251 5.54 19.11 7.35
CA ASP A 251 6.44 17.98 7.38
C ASP A 251 5.68 16.67 7.22
N TYR A 252 6.16 15.85 6.29
CA TYR A 252 5.61 14.54 5.97
C TYR A 252 6.71 13.49 6.00
N ARG A 253 6.35 12.25 6.30
CA ARG A 253 7.27 11.12 6.31
C ARG A 253 6.67 9.94 5.57
N LEU A 254 7.50 9.22 4.83
CA LEU A 254 7.16 8.00 4.11
C LEU A 254 8.13 6.90 4.55
N ASP A 255 7.59 5.75 4.89
CA ASP A 255 8.37 4.58 5.28
C ASP A 255 7.76 3.29 4.71
N GLU A 256 8.53 2.20 4.76
CA GLU A 256 8.12 0.84 4.39
C GLU A 256 7.44 0.72 3.03
N PHE A 257 7.87 1.55 2.05
CA PHE A 257 7.28 1.52 0.72
C PHE A 257 7.67 0.25 -0.02
N MET A 258 6.67 -0.49 -0.49
CA MET A 258 6.86 -1.76 -1.19
C MET A 258 5.78 -1.97 -2.24
N LEU A 259 6.13 -2.67 -3.32
CA LEU A 259 5.14 -3.30 -4.17
C LEU A 259 4.81 -4.68 -3.59
N TYR A 260 3.54 -5.08 -3.69
CA TYR A 260 3.14 -6.41 -3.26
C TYR A 260 2.49 -7.19 -4.40
N ASN A 261 2.74 -8.50 -4.35
CA ASN A 261 2.11 -9.52 -5.16
C ASN A 261 1.48 -10.52 -4.18
N PRO A 262 0.15 -10.53 -4.00
CA PRO A 262 -0.52 -11.53 -3.20
C PRO A 262 -0.23 -12.90 -3.83
N GLU A 263 0.42 -13.77 -3.08
CA GLU A 263 0.80 -15.05 -3.65
C GLU A 263 -0.45 -15.83 -4.12
N PRO A 264 -0.42 -16.46 -5.31
CA PRO A 264 -1.47 -17.38 -5.73
C PRO A 264 -1.66 -18.55 -4.75
N SER A 265 -0.64 -18.82 -3.92
CA SER A 265 -0.52 -20.00 -3.10
C SER A 265 -1.59 -20.12 -2.02
N GLU A 266 -2.20 -19.04 -1.52
CA GLU A 266 -3.20 -19.13 -0.44
C GLU A 266 -4.50 -19.81 -0.88
N ILE A 267 -5.01 -19.47 -2.07
CA ILE A 267 -6.21 -20.10 -2.63
C ILE A 267 -5.90 -21.54 -3.02
N TYR A 268 -4.73 -21.80 -3.62
CA TYR A 268 -4.34 -23.17 -3.95
C TYR A 268 -4.08 -24.02 -2.71
N LEU A 269 -3.53 -23.45 -1.63
CA LEU A 269 -3.36 -24.09 -0.34
C LEU A 269 -4.71 -24.37 0.32
N LEU A 270 -5.64 -23.42 0.28
CA LEU A 270 -7.00 -23.61 0.78
C LEU A 270 -7.74 -24.69 -0.01
N LEU A 271 -7.68 -24.67 -1.35
CA LEU A 271 -8.28 -25.68 -2.22
C LEU A 271 -7.65 -27.05 -2.01
N ALA A 272 -6.32 -27.13 -1.83
CA ALA A 272 -5.63 -28.37 -1.50
C ALA A 272 -6.07 -28.89 -0.13
N ALA A 273 -6.20 -28.03 0.88
CA ALA A 273 -6.68 -28.38 2.21
C ALA A 273 -8.13 -28.89 2.17
N LEU A 274 -9.03 -28.20 1.46
CA LEU A 274 -10.44 -28.59 1.30
C LEU A 274 -10.58 -29.91 0.53
N SER A 275 -9.76 -30.11 -0.51
CA SER A 275 -9.72 -31.36 -1.27
C SER A 275 -9.25 -32.54 -0.39
N GLY A 276 -8.25 -32.31 0.46
CA GLY A 276 -7.82 -33.28 1.47
C GLY A 276 -8.93 -33.64 2.46
N LEU A 277 -9.68 -32.64 2.95
CA LEU A 277 -10.80 -32.84 3.87
C LEU A 277 -11.94 -33.64 3.21
N ALA A 278 -12.28 -33.35 1.95
CA ALA A 278 -13.31 -34.06 1.21
C ALA A 278 -12.99 -35.55 1.04
N VAL A 279 -11.72 -35.87 0.72
CA VAL A 279 -11.25 -37.26 0.65
C VAL A 279 -11.35 -37.97 2.01
N PHE A 280 -11.03 -37.27 3.10
CA PHE A 280 -11.14 -37.80 4.45
C PHE A 280 -12.59 -38.12 4.84
N VAL A 281 -13.53 -37.20 4.61
CA VAL A 281 -14.96 -37.39 4.93
C VAL A 281 -15.54 -38.55 4.12
N ARG A 282 -15.26 -38.62 2.82
CA ARG A 282 -15.76 -39.71 1.95
C ARG A 282 -15.29 -41.08 2.42
N ARG A 283 -14.04 -41.18 2.89
CA ARG A 283 -13.51 -42.43 3.46
C ARG A 283 -14.22 -42.84 4.74
N ARG A 284 -14.54 -41.89 5.61
CA ARG A 284 -15.26 -42.18 6.87
C ARG A 284 -16.67 -42.72 6.60
N SER A 285 -17.37 -42.16 5.62
CA SER A 285 -18.72 -42.62 5.25
C SER A 285 -18.73 -44.05 4.69
N ALA A 286 -17.71 -44.43 3.92
CA ALA A 286 -17.60 -45.80 3.37
C ALA A 286 -17.37 -46.86 4.45
N VAL A 287 -16.68 -46.52 5.55
CA VAL A 287 -16.46 -47.44 6.68
C VAL A 287 -17.73 -47.67 7.49
N ASN A 288 -18.60 -46.66 7.62
CA ASN A 288 -19.84 -46.80 8.39
C ASN A 288 -20.95 -47.58 7.66
N GLN A 289 -20.77 -47.87 6.37
CA GLN A 289 -21.73 -48.63 5.56
C GLN A 289 -21.34 -50.11 5.39
N ALA A 290 -20.18 -50.51 5.90
CA ALA A 290 -19.68 -51.88 5.87
C ALA A 290 -19.77 -52.50 7.26
#